data_AF-A0A432QC87-F1
#
_entry.id   AF-A0A432QC87-F1
#
_cell.length_a   1.000
_cell.length_b   1.000
_cell.length_c   1.000
_cell.angle_alpha   90.00
_cell.angle_beta   90.00
_cell.angle_gamma   90.00
#
_symmetry.space_group_name_H-M   'P 1'
#
loop_
_entity.id
_entity.type
_entity.pdbx_description
1 polymer ?
#
loop_
_entity_poly.entity_id
_entity_poly.type
_entity_poly.pdbx_seq_one_letter_code
_entity_poly.pdbx_strand_id
1 'polypeptide(L)' 'MQDYANISADELREYFAGHHEQDYVLIDVRQVKEYAGGHIPGANLIPLAELSARMAELPCDRDVIFY' A
#
# COMPACT_ATOMS: atom_id res chain seq x y z
N MET A 1 -18.69 10.85 -0.23
CA MET A 1 -18.26 9.91 -1.27
C MET A 1 -17.04 9.22 -0.70
N GLN A 2 -17.00 7.89 -0.71
CA GLN A 2 -15.85 7.17 -0.17
C GLN A 2 -14.92 6.94 -1.36
N ASP A 3 -13.82 7.69 -1.41
CA ASP A 3 -12.91 7.73 -2.57
C ASP A 3 -11.88 6.57 -2.55
N TYR A 4 -12.23 5.47 -1.88
CA TYR A 4 -11.41 4.26 -1.77
C TYR A 4 -12.27 3.01 -1.81
N ALA A 5 -11.67 1.91 -2.26
CA ALA A 5 -12.24 0.57 -2.22
C ALA A 5 -11.46 -0.30 -1.23
N ASN A 6 -12.17 -1.17 -0.51
CA ASN A 6 -11.52 -2.24 0.25
C ASN A 6 -11.49 -3.49 -0.60
N ILE A 7 -10.36 -4.19 -0.58
CA ILE A 7 -10.16 -5.48 -1.26
C ILE A 7 -9.64 -6.50 -0.25
N SER A 8 -9.98 -7.75 -0.48
CA SER A 8 -9.47 -8.90 0.26
C SER A 8 -8.03 -9.23 -0.15
N ALA A 9 -7.36 -10.06 0.65
CA ALA A 9 -6.03 -10.55 0.32
C ALA A 9 -6.00 -11.39 -0.98
N ASP A 10 -7.08 -12.10 -1.30
CA ASP A 10 -7.17 -12.89 -2.53
C ASP A 10 -7.37 -11.98 -3.76
N GLU A 11 -8.23 -10.97 -3.66
CA GLU A 11 -8.38 -9.93 -4.70
C GLU A 11 -7.06 -9.17 -4.93
N LEU A 12 -6.30 -8.86 -3.86
CA LEU A 12 -4.98 -8.24 -3.99
C LEU A 12 -3.99 -9.14 -4.74
N ARG A 13 -4.00 -10.45 -4.49
CA ARG A 13 -3.16 -11.41 -5.22
C ARG A 13 -3.54 -11.48 -6.70
N GLU A 14 -4.83 -11.52 -7.00
CA GLU A 14 -5.34 -11.49 -8.38
C GLU A 14 -4.94 -10.18 -9.09
N TYR A 15 -5.04 -9.04 -8.39
CA TYR A 15 -4.60 -7.76 -8.88
C TYR A 15 -3.09 -7.78 -9.23
N PHE A 16 -2.23 -8.27 -8.33
CA PHE A 16 -0.79 -8.40 -8.61
C PHE A 16 -0.48 -9.35 -9.78
N ALA A 17 -1.27 -10.39 -9.99
CA ALA A 17 -1.07 -11.30 -11.12
C ALA A 17 -1.38 -10.63 -12.48
N GLY A 18 -2.23 -9.60 -12.49
CA GLY A 18 -2.63 -8.87 -13.70
C GLY A 18 -1.88 -7.57 -13.96
N HIS A 19 -1.04 -7.10 -13.03
CA HIS A 19 -0.38 -5.78 -13.09
C HIS A 19 1.12 -5.90 -12.87
N HIS A 20 1.89 -4.95 -13.40
CA HIS A 20 3.31 -4.83 -13.14
C HIS A 20 3.55 -4.00 -11.86
N GLU A 21 4.67 -4.23 -11.16
CA GLU A 21 5.01 -3.50 -9.93
C GLU A 21 5.12 -1.97 -10.12
N GLN A 22 5.29 -1.49 -11.35
CA GLN A 22 5.30 -0.06 -11.67
C GLN A 22 3.90 0.57 -11.70
N ASP A 23 2.84 -0.25 -11.86
CA ASP A 23 1.46 0.17 -12.05
C ASP A 23 0.76 0.49 -10.72
N TYR A 24 1.39 0.19 -9.59
CA TYR A 24 0.86 0.45 -8.26
C TYR A 24 1.97 0.80 -7.25
N VAL A 25 1.57 1.30 -6.09
CA VAL A 25 2.43 1.44 -4.91
C VAL A 25 1.76 0.80 -3.72
N LEU A 26 2.51 -0.05 -3.03
CA LEU A 26 2.07 -0.71 -1.82
C LEU A 26 2.64 0.00 -0.59
N ILE A 27 1.76 0.46 0.29
CA ILE A 27 2.10 1.20 1.50
C ILE A 27 1.70 0.36 2.72
N ASP A 28 2.69 -0.05 3.50
CA ASP A 28 2.48 -0.71 4.79
C ASP A 28 2.30 0.38 5.85
N VAL A 29 1.13 0.42 6.50
CA VAL A 29 0.83 1.45 7.51
C VAL A 29 0.99 0.95 8.94
N ARG A 30 1.54 -0.26 9.12
CA ARG A 30 1.75 -0.89 10.42
C ARG A 30 2.96 -0.30 11.16
N GLN A 31 3.27 -0.82 12.34
CA GLN A 31 4.42 -0.37 13.11
C GLN A 31 5.73 -0.88 12.50
N VAL A 32 6.81 -0.11 12.67
CA VAL A 32 8.17 -0.43 12.18
C VAL A 32 8.61 -1.85 12.55
N LYS A 33 8.29 -2.30 13.77
CA LYS A 33 8.64 -3.65 14.26
C LYS A 33 7.91 -4.77 13.50
N GLU A 34 6.68 -4.53 13.08
CA GLU A 34 5.86 -5.51 12.34
C GLU A 34 6.35 -5.62 10.91
N TYR A 35 6.62 -4.47 10.27
CA TYR A 35 7.25 -4.41 8.96
C TYR A 35 8.60 -5.13 8.94
N ALA A 36 9.46 -4.86 9.93
CA ALA A 36 10.76 -5.51 10.06
C ALA A 36 10.65 -7.03 10.33
N GLY A 37 9.57 -7.48 10.97
CA GLY A 37 9.28 -8.89 11.20
C GLY A 37 8.74 -9.62 9.96
N GLY A 38 8.28 -8.89 8.95
CA GLY A 38 7.78 -9.44 7.69
C GLY A 38 6.74 -8.51 7.05
N HIS A 39 6.91 -8.27 5.76
CA HIS A 39 6.02 -7.42 4.95
C HIS A 39 5.92 -7.97 3.53
N ILE A 40 4.96 -7.47 2.77
CA ILE A 40 4.80 -7.83 1.37
C ILE A 40 5.99 -7.24 0.59
N PRO A 41 6.75 -8.03 -0.19
CA PRO A 41 7.86 -7.51 -0.99
C PRO A 41 7.43 -6.32 -1.86
N GLY A 42 8.28 -5.29 -1.93
CA GLY A 42 7.98 -4.05 -2.64
C GLY A 42 7.15 -3.02 -1.85
N ALA A 43 6.66 -3.36 -0.66
CA ALA A 43 5.95 -2.41 0.20
C ALA A 43 6.89 -1.34 0.77
N ASN A 44 6.47 -0.07 0.69
CA ASN A 44 7.08 1.04 1.40
C ASN A 44 6.40 1.23 2.76
N LEU A 45 7.20 1.40 3.82
CA LEU A 45 6.69 1.66 5.16
C LEU A 45 6.35 3.14 5.34
N ILE A 46 5.09 3.44 5.62
CA ILE A 46 4.63 4.75 6.10
C ILE A 46 3.67 4.49 7.27
N PRO A 47 4.15 4.49 8.52
CA PRO A 47 3.32 4.18 9.67
C PRO A 47 2.06 5.08 9.71
N LEU A 48 0.93 4.53 10.13
CA LEU A 48 -0.36 5.25 10.11
C LEU A 48 -0.30 6.63 10.80
N ALA A 49 0.50 6.75 11.85
CA ALA A 49 0.71 8.01 12.57
C ALA A 49 1.43 9.10 11.74
N GLU A 50 2.22 8.70 10.76
CA GLU A 50 2.97 9.58 9.85
C GLU A 50 2.24 9.81 8.53
N LEU A 51 1.30 8.93 8.17
CA LEU A 51 0.65 8.88 6.87
C LEU A 51 0.04 10.22 6.46
N SER A 52 -0.69 10.89 7.35
CA SER A 52 -1.33 12.18 7.07
C SER A 52 -0.31 13.27 6.67
N ALA A 53 0.86 13.28 7.32
CA ALA A 53 1.93 14.24 7.02
C ALA A 53 2.68 13.91 5.72
N ARG A 54 2.67 12.64 5.31
CA ARG A 54 3.41 12.12 4.15
C ARG A 54 2.53 11.82 2.94
N MET A 55 1.23 12.14 3.00
CA MET A 55 0.27 11.96 1.90
C MET A 55 0.74 12.57 0.58
N ALA A 56 1.43 13.72 0.63
CA ALA A 56 1.96 14.39 -0.55
C ALA A 56 3.10 13.64 -1.26
N GLU A 57 3.69 12.62 -0.63
CA GLU A 57 4.72 11.77 -1.24
C GLU A 57 4.12 10.69 -2.14
N LEU A 58 2.81 10.43 -2.04
CA LEU A 58 2.15 9.38 -2.77
C LEU A 58 1.87 9.79 -4.21
N PRO A 59 2.06 8.87 -5.17
CA PRO A 59 1.74 9.15 -6.56
C PRO A 59 0.23 9.39 -6.74
N CYS A 60 -0.11 10.22 -7.73
CA CYS A 60 -1.51 10.47 -8.12
C CYS A 60 -1.84 9.86 -9.50
N ASP A 61 -0.87 9.20 -10.15
CA ASP A 61 -0.94 8.68 -11.51
C ASP A 61 -1.08 7.15 -11.57
N ARG A 62 -1.09 6.48 -10.42
CA ARG A 62 -1.21 5.03 -10.28
C ARG A 62 -1.84 4.64 -8.96
N ASP A 63 -2.27 3.39 -8.85
CA ASP A 63 -3.00 2.90 -7.69
C ASP A 63 -2.13 2.91 -6.43
N VAL A 64 -2.69 3.37 -5.32
CA VAL A 64 -2.06 3.33 -3.99
C VAL A 64 -2.84 2.37 -3.11
N ILE A 65 -2.17 1.32 -2.66
CA ILE A 65 -2.76 0.23 -1.88
C ILE A 65 -2.19 0.30 -0.47
N PHE A 66 -3.06 0.41 0.53
CA PHE A 66 -2.68 0.41 1.94
C PHE A 66 -3.00 -0.93 2.59
N TYR A 67 -2.13 -1.41 3.49
CA TYR A 67 -2.39 -2.59 4.32
C TYR A 67 -1.72 -2.53 5.70
#